data_AF-A0A397CTC9-F1
#
_entry.id   AF-A0A397CTC9-F1
#
_cell.length_a   1.000
_cell.length_b   1.000
_cell.length_c   1.000
_cell.angle_alpha   90.00
_cell.angle_beta   90.00
_cell.angle_gamma   90.00
#
_symmetry.space_group_name_H-M   'P 1'
#
loop_
_entity.id
_entity.type
_entity.pdbx_description
1 polymer ?
#
loop_
_entity_poly.entity_id
_entity_poly.type
_entity_poly.pdbx_seq_one_letter_code
_entity_poly.pdbx_strand_id
1 'polypeptide(L)'
;MTSFHVPTCYFKGCARLTTGDAVKCEFHKQRSICLVQDCRNQVFARNLCVRHGGKKTCVYDGCHENVRLGDLCGKHGAGSTRKMCIEDGCNKFAQTKQRCSAHGGGQRCKLPGCTTHARRGGFCTRHTNQVTRSTIRLVEDTVKRVPLSKMSLLAILNHDSSEL
;
A
#
# COMPACT_ATOMS: atom_id res chain seq x y z
N MET A 1 3.18 -3.71 45.13
CA MET A 1 2.46 -3.60 43.85
C MET A 1 3.40 -4.07 42.74
N THR A 2 3.25 -5.30 42.25
CA THR A 2 4.06 -5.82 41.14
C THR A 2 3.51 -5.26 39.84
N SER A 3 4.23 -4.33 39.21
CA SER A 3 3.86 -3.82 37.90
C SER A 3 4.01 -4.95 36.87
N PHE A 4 2.89 -5.41 36.30
CA PHE A 4 2.88 -6.38 35.21
C PHE A 4 3.34 -5.66 33.94
N HIS A 5 4.61 -5.81 33.59
CA HIS A 5 5.14 -5.31 32.32
C HIS A 5 4.82 -6.29 31.20
N VAL A 6 3.90 -5.91 30.31
CA VAL A 6 3.62 -6.69 29.09
C VAL A 6 4.71 -6.38 28.05
N PRO A 7 5.48 -7.37 27.59
CA PRO A 7 6.55 -7.11 26.64
C PRO A 7 6.03 -6.70 25.26
N THR A 8 6.85 -5.96 24.54
CA THR A 8 6.58 -5.59 23.15
C THR A 8 7.03 -6.68 22.19
N CYS A 9 6.44 -6.70 21.00
CA CYS A 9 6.78 -7.63 19.95
C CYS A 9 8.28 -7.64 19.64
N TYR A 10 8.85 -8.83 19.51
CA TYR A 10 10.26 -9.03 19.19
C TYR A 10 10.75 -8.30 17.93
N PHE A 11 9.89 -8.11 16.92
CA PHE A 11 10.29 -7.45 15.67
C PHE A 11 10.63 -5.97 15.87
N LYS A 12 11.77 -5.56 15.31
CA LYS A 12 12.28 -4.20 15.35
C LYS A 12 11.22 -3.21 14.85
N GLY A 13 10.91 -2.21 15.67
CA GLY A 13 9.96 -1.14 15.34
C GLY A 13 8.48 -1.51 15.48
N CYS A 14 8.16 -2.71 15.99
CA CYS A 14 6.78 -3.06 16.33
C CYS A 14 6.47 -2.70 17.79
N ALA A 15 5.63 -1.69 18.00
CA ALA A 15 5.18 -1.29 19.34
C ALA A 15 4.03 -2.14 19.91
N ARG A 16 3.53 -3.14 19.17
CA ARG A 16 2.40 -3.95 19.63
C ARG A 16 2.85 -4.88 20.74
N LEU A 17 2.00 -5.01 21.76
CA LEU A 17 2.22 -5.90 22.89
C LEU A 17 2.10 -7.36 22.46
N THR A 18 2.81 -8.22 23.18
CA THR A 18 2.64 -9.67 23.07
C THR A 18 1.44 -10.14 23.88
N THR A 19 1.05 -11.40 23.65
CA THR A 19 -0.08 -12.03 24.35
C THR A 19 0.42 -13.29 25.02
N GLY A 20 0.20 -13.41 26.33
CA GLY A 20 0.78 -14.49 27.14
C GLY A 20 2.30 -14.55 27.00
N ASP A 21 2.84 -15.75 26.82
CA ASP A 21 4.28 -16.01 26.71
C ASP A 21 4.83 -15.87 25.28
N ALA A 22 4.02 -15.39 24.33
CA ALA A 22 4.46 -15.22 22.96
C ALA A 22 5.54 -14.15 22.87
N VAL A 23 6.61 -14.41 22.11
CA VAL A 23 7.64 -13.40 21.82
C VAL A 23 7.22 -12.42 20.71
N LYS A 24 6.13 -12.73 19.98
CA LYS A 24 5.60 -11.90 18.89
C LYS A 24 4.17 -11.45 19.22
N CYS A 25 3.76 -10.30 18.70
CA CYS A 25 2.37 -9.88 18.77
C CYS A 25 1.50 -10.72 17.83
N GLU A 26 0.19 -10.68 18.06
CA GLU A 26 -0.81 -11.44 17.31
C GLU A 26 -0.72 -11.22 15.78
N PHE A 27 -0.48 -9.96 15.35
CA PHE A 27 -0.32 -9.61 13.94
C PHE A 27 0.93 -10.20 13.28
N HIS A 28 1.92 -10.56 14.09
CA HIS A 28 3.19 -11.12 13.67
C HIS A 28 3.32 -12.61 14.00
N LYS A 29 2.27 -13.29 14.48
CA LYS A 29 2.33 -14.68 14.94
C LYS A 29 2.84 -15.65 13.85
N GLN A 30 2.43 -15.43 12.61
CA GLN A 30 2.83 -16.23 11.43
C GLN A 30 4.12 -15.76 10.74
N ARG A 31 4.74 -14.69 11.23
CA ARG A 31 5.97 -14.15 10.60
C ARG A 31 7.19 -14.73 11.30
N SER A 32 8.08 -15.34 10.52
CA SER A 32 9.30 -15.97 11.05
C SER A 32 10.38 -14.94 11.38
N ILE A 33 11.12 -15.22 12.45
CA ILE A 33 12.27 -14.43 12.90
C ILE A 33 13.52 -14.92 12.14
N CYS A 34 14.40 -13.99 11.77
CA CYS A 34 15.67 -14.30 11.13
C CYS A 34 16.52 -15.26 11.99
N LEU A 35 17.17 -16.24 11.36
CA LEU A 35 17.96 -17.27 12.03
C LEU A 35 19.21 -16.73 12.75
N VAL A 36 19.77 -15.61 12.27
CA VAL A 36 20.89 -14.95 12.97
C VAL A 36 20.47 -14.55 14.38
N GLN A 37 21.28 -14.96 15.36
CA GLN A 37 21.04 -14.74 16.78
C GLN A 37 20.70 -13.27 17.08
N ASP A 38 19.68 -13.08 17.92
CA ASP A 38 19.18 -11.77 18.37
C ASP A 38 18.70 -10.83 17.25
N CYS A 39 18.55 -11.34 16.01
CA CYS A 39 18.06 -10.55 14.90
C CYS A 39 16.56 -10.31 14.99
N ARG A 40 16.19 -9.08 15.31
CA ARG A 40 14.80 -8.61 15.37
C ARG A 40 14.16 -8.33 14.01
N ASN A 41 14.66 -8.89 12.92
CA ASN A 41 14.08 -8.69 11.58
C ASN A 41 13.29 -9.93 11.13
N GLN A 42 12.26 -9.68 10.34
CA GLN A 42 11.49 -10.75 9.69
C GLN A 42 12.33 -11.44 8.60
N VAL A 43 12.14 -12.76 8.48
CA VAL A 43 12.66 -13.55 7.36
C VAL A 43 12.15 -12.98 6.04
N PHE A 44 13.07 -12.83 5.08
CA PHE A 44 12.73 -12.58 3.69
C PHE A 44 12.72 -13.90 2.91
N ALA A 45 13.81 -14.67 2.97
CA ALA A 45 13.94 -15.99 2.35
C ALA A 45 15.05 -16.80 3.05
N ARG A 46 15.04 -18.13 2.91
CA ARG A 46 16.07 -19.04 3.47
C ARG A 46 16.31 -18.82 4.96
N ASN A 47 15.25 -18.53 5.72
CA ASN A 47 15.32 -18.21 7.16
C ASN A 47 16.16 -16.97 7.51
N LEU A 48 16.51 -16.12 6.54
CA LEU A 48 17.34 -14.93 6.74
C LEU A 48 16.58 -13.66 6.35
N CYS A 49 16.81 -12.58 7.08
CA CYS A 49 16.31 -11.26 6.69
C CYS A 49 17.15 -10.65 5.56
N VAL A 50 16.69 -9.54 4.96
CA VAL A 50 17.42 -8.84 3.89
C VAL A 50 18.86 -8.48 4.29
N ARG A 51 19.09 -8.06 5.54
CA ARG A 51 20.44 -7.69 6.04
C ARG A 51 21.36 -8.89 6.27
N HIS A 52 20.80 -10.08 6.45
CA HIS A 52 21.55 -11.29 6.75
C HIS A 52 21.56 -12.26 5.57
N GLY A 53 21.46 -11.76 4.34
CA GLY A 53 21.60 -12.59 3.13
C GLY A 53 20.31 -13.27 2.66
N GLY A 54 19.14 -12.87 3.18
CA GLY A 54 17.84 -13.31 2.64
C GLY A 54 17.63 -12.84 1.20
N LYS A 55 18.25 -11.73 0.80
CA LYS A 55 18.17 -11.16 -0.55
C LYS A 55 19.54 -11.14 -1.23
N LYS A 56 19.60 -11.48 -2.52
CA LYS A 56 20.84 -11.44 -3.31
C LYS A 56 21.38 -10.01 -3.41
N THR A 57 22.70 -9.89 -3.42
CA THR A 57 23.45 -8.66 -3.72
C THR A 57 23.74 -8.56 -5.21
N CYS A 58 23.91 -7.33 -5.70
CA CYS A 58 24.24 -7.03 -7.08
C CYS A 58 25.56 -7.70 -7.51
N VAL A 59 25.62 -8.28 -8.72
CA VAL A 59 26.86 -8.89 -9.24
C VAL A 59 27.88 -7.87 -9.74
N TYR A 60 27.46 -6.63 -9.97
CA TYR A 60 28.35 -5.56 -10.39
C TYR A 60 29.46 -5.34 -9.35
N ASP A 61 30.71 -5.28 -9.81
CA ASP A 61 31.89 -5.21 -8.94
C ASP A 61 31.85 -4.02 -7.97
N GLY A 62 32.21 -4.27 -6.71
CA GLY A 62 32.12 -3.28 -5.63
C GLY A 62 30.70 -2.84 -5.23
N CYS A 63 29.62 -3.46 -5.75
CA CYS A 63 28.25 -3.08 -5.42
C CYS A 63 27.64 -3.92 -4.30
N HIS A 64 27.37 -3.31 -3.15
CA HIS A 64 26.70 -3.96 -2.02
C HIS A 64 25.18 -3.74 -1.97
N GLU A 65 24.60 -3.24 -3.07
CA GLU A 65 23.16 -3.00 -3.16
C GLU A 65 22.39 -4.29 -3.41
N ASN A 66 21.15 -4.34 -2.92
CA ASN A 66 20.27 -5.48 -3.14
C ASN A 66 19.80 -5.55 -4.60
N VAL A 67 19.74 -6.76 -5.14
CA VAL A 67 19.20 -7.05 -6.48
C VAL A 67 17.76 -6.55 -6.61
N ARG A 68 17.43 -6.02 -7.79
CA ARG A 68 16.05 -5.63 -8.16
C ARG A 68 15.55 -6.39 -9.37
N LEU A 69 16.40 -6.65 -10.36
CA LEU A 69 16.06 -7.35 -11.59
C LEU A 69 17.23 -8.25 -12.01
N GLY A 70 16.95 -9.51 -12.36
CA GLY A 70 17.99 -10.50 -12.66
C GLY A 70 18.92 -10.67 -11.46
N ASP A 71 20.21 -10.41 -11.67
CA ASP A 71 21.23 -10.38 -10.61
C ASP A 71 21.81 -8.97 -10.36
N LEU A 72 21.13 -7.92 -10.83
CA LEU A 72 21.60 -6.55 -10.73
C LEU A 72 20.67 -5.67 -9.87
N CYS A 73 21.25 -4.67 -9.19
CA CYS A 73 20.47 -3.70 -8.40
C CYS A 73 19.72 -2.71 -9.30
N GLY A 74 18.99 -1.75 -8.73
CA GLY A 74 18.29 -0.74 -9.54
C GLY A 74 19.21 0.22 -10.30
N LYS A 75 20.47 0.38 -9.86
CA LYS A 75 21.48 1.23 -10.51
C LYS A 75 22.10 0.52 -11.72
N HIS A 76 22.37 -0.78 -11.59
CA HIS A 76 23.08 -1.57 -12.60
C HIS A 76 22.16 -2.45 -13.46
N GLY A 77 20.97 -2.80 -12.96
CA GLY A 77 20.01 -3.73 -13.57
C GLY A 77 18.98 -3.07 -14.46
N ALA A 78 19.10 -1.76 -14.68
CA ALA A 78 18.37 -1.08 -15.73
C ALA A 78 19.32 -0.98 -16.93
N GLY A 79 19.20 -1.88 -17.90
CA GLY A 79 19.67 -1.66 -19.27
C GLY A 79 18.89 -0.52 -19.93
N SER A 80 18.96 0.68 -19.34
CA SER A 80 18.16 1.83 -19.71
C SER A 80 19.09 2.98 -20.02
N THR A 81 19.30 3.20 -21.31
CA THR A 81 19.48 4.52 -21.89
C THR A 81 18.30 5.39 -21.44
N ARG A 82 18.35 5.92 -20.21
CA ARG A 82 17.39 6.92 -19.77
C ARG A 82 17.54 8.08 -20.72
N LYS A 83 16.58 8.22 -21.63
CA LYS A 83 16.59 9.31 -22.59
C LYS A 83 16.51 10.63 -21.83
N MET A 84 17.28 11.60 -22.28
CA MET A 84 17.17 12.96 -21.77
C MET A 84 15.85 13.57 -22.25
N CYS A 85 15.41 14.63 -21.57
CA CYS A 85 14.30 15.41 -22.06
C CYS A 85 14.65 16.00 -23.43
N ILE A 86 13.71 15.94 -24.38
CA ILE A 86 13.84 16.49 -25.73
C ILE A 86 13.86 18.02 -25.78
N GLU A 87 13.61 18.69 -24.66
CA GLU A 87 13.58 20.15 -24.59
C GLU A 87 15.01 20.67 -24.49
N ASP A 88 15.33 21.67 -25.30
CA ASP A 88 16.66 22.24 -25.38
C ASP A 88 17.12 22.79 -24.02
N GLY A 89 18.39 22.56 -23.68
CA GLY A 89 18.96 22.89 -22.38
C GLY A 89 18.42 22.10 -21.17
N CYS A 90 17.52 21.11 -21.35
CA CYS A 90 16.95 20.36 -20.24
C CYS A 90 17.77 19.11 -19.87
N ASN A 91 18.49 19.18 -18.75
CA ASN A 91 19.30 18.04 -18.24
C ASN A 91 18.51 17.03 -17.38
N LYS A 92 17.18 16.99 -17.49
CA LYS A 92 16.33 16.04 -16.73
C LYS A 92 16.04 14.79 -17.55
N PHE A 93 15.95 13.64 -16.89
CA PHE A 93 15.54 12.40 -17.54
C PHE A 93 14.07 12.45 -18.01
N ALA A 94 13.83 11.93 -19.20
CA ALA A 94 12.50 11.74 -19.74
C ALA A 94 11.76 10.65 -18.97
N GLN A 95 10.45 10.82 -18.82
CA GLN A 95 9.54 9.83 -18.25
C GLN A 95 8.71 9.18 -19.35
N THR A 96 7.84 9.96 -20.00
CA THR A 96 7.05 9.55 -21.16
C THR A 96 7.20 10.61 -22.26
N LYS A 97 6.92 10.25 -23.51
CA LYS A 97 6.98 11.17 -24.67
C LYS A 97 8.33 11.89 -24.83
N GLN A 98 9.43 11.26 -24.38
CA GLN A 98 10.77 11.86 -24.34
C GLN A 98 10.85 13.19 -23.59
N ARG A 99 9.92 13.46 -22.66
CA ARG A 99 9.85 14.70 -21.89
C ARG A 99 10.00 14.41 -20.40
N CYS A 100 10.57 15.34 -19.64
CA CYS A 100 10.62 15.25 -18.18
C CYS A 100 9.27 15.63 -17.56
N SER A 101 9.09 15.47 -16.25
CA SER A 101 7.83 15.82 -15.56
C SER A 101 7.43 17.30 -15.73
N ALA A 102 8.42 18.21 -15.77
CA ALA A 102 8.17 19.63 -15.96
C ALA A 102 7.71 19.96 -17.39
N HIS A 103 8.23 19.23 -18.38
CA HIS A 103 7.97 19.47 -19.80
C HIS A 103 6.91 18.53 -20.40
N GLY A 104 6.02 17.98 -19.57
CA GLY A 104 4.86 17.20 -20.03
C GLY A 104 5.04 15.68 -20.09
N GLY A 105 6.16 15.15 -19.60
CA GLY A 105 6.39 13.70 -19.46
C GLY A 105 5.67 13.06 -18.28
N GLY A 106 5.15 13.85 -17.35
CA GLY A 106 4.33 13.40 -16.24
C GLY A 106 2.85 13.46 -16.57
N GLN A 107 2.11 12.37 -16.31
CA GLN A 107 0.65 12.36 -16.46
C GLN A 107 -0.01 13.27 -15.42
N ARG A 108 -1.02 14.04 -15.84
CA ARG A 108 -1.86 14.84 -14.93
C ARG A 108 -2.98 14.00 -14.34
N CYS A 109 -3.50 14.44 -13.21
CA CYS A 109 -4.69 13.85 -12.63
C CYS A 109 -5.85 13.94 -13.64
N LYS A 110 -6.52 12.81 -13.88
CA LYS A 110 -7.68 12.71 -14.78
C LYS A 110 -8.93 13.41 -14.25
N LEU A 111 -8.98 13.75 -12.95
CA LEU A 111 -10.07 14.58 -12.42
C LEU A 111 -10.05 15.96 -13.08
N PRO A 112 -11.17 16.41 -13.69
CA PRO A 112 -11.30 17.76 -14.24
C PRO A 112 -10.94 18.84 -13.22
N GLY A 113 -10.20 19.86 -13.66
CA GLY A 113 -9.74 20.97 -12.81
C GLY A 113 -8.54 20.64 -11.91
N CYS A 114 -8.06 19.40 -11.86
CA CYS A 114 -6.90 19.04 -11.06
C CYS A 114 -5.59 19.12 -11.87
N THR A 115 -4.72 20.07 -11.53
CA THR A 115 -3.42 20.27 -12.21
C THR A 115 -2.27 19.43 -11.61
N THR A 116 -2.56 18.69 -10.54
CA THR A 116 -1.56 17.88 -9.85
C THR A 116 -1.17 16.64 -10.65
N HIS A 117 0.04 16.14 -10.42
CA HIS A 117 0.55 14.95 -11.10
C HIS A 117 -0.18 13.68 -10.63
N ALA A 118 -0.54 12.84 -11.60
CA ALA A 118 -0.99 11.50 -11.32
C ALA A 118 0.14 10.66 -10.71
N ARG A 119 -0.21 9.81 -9.74
CA ARG A 119 0.71 8.85 -9.12
C ARG A 119 0.33 7.41 -9.45
N ARG A 120 -0.97 7.10 -9.47
CA ARG A 120 -1.49 5.75 -9.73
C ARG A 120 -2.82 5.82 -10.49
N GLY A 121 -2.99 4.98 -11.50
CA GLY A 121 -4.26 4.87 -12.24
C GLY A 121 -4.70 6.15 -12.97
N GLY A 122 -3.79 7.10 -13.22
CA GLY A 122 -4.13 8.41 -13.78
C GLY A 122 -4.65 9.43 -12.77
N PHE A 123 -4.62 9.16 -11.46
CA PHE A 123 -5.06 10.10 -10.43
C PHE A 123 -3.93 10.47 -9.47
N CYS A 124 -3.99 11.68 -8.90
CA CYS A 124 -3.07 12.10 -7.85
C CYS A 124 -3.40 11.42 -6.51
N THR A 125 -2.53 11.51 -5.51
CA THR A 125 -2.74 10.87 -4.19
C THR A 125 -4.05 11.27 -3.51
N ARG A 126 -4.52 12.50 -3.73
CA ARG A 126 -5.81 12.98 -3.20
C ARG A 126 -7.01 12.37 -3.93
N HIS A 127 -6.81 11.92 -5.17
CA HIS A 127 -7.85 11.55 -6.10
C HIS A 127 -7.80 10.06 -6.50
N THR A 128 -6.88 9.27 -5.94
CA THR A 128 -6.74 7.82 -6.26
C THR A 128 -8.01 7.02 -6.00
N ASN A 129 -8.87 7.46 -5.08
CA ASN A 129 -10.14 6.82 -4.74
C ASN A 129 -11.34 7.45 -5.47
N GLN A 130 -11.16 8.43 -6.36
CA GLN A 130 -12.30 9.10 -6.98
C GLN A 130 -13.03 8.26 -8.04
N VAL A 131 -12.45 7.14 -8.45
CA VAL A 131 -13.15 6.14 -9.27
C VAL A 131 -14.40 5.61 -8.54
N THR A 132 -14.46 5.66 -7.20
CA THR A 132 -15.65 5.21 -6.45
C THR A 132 -16.72 6.29 -6.27
N ARG A 133 -16.39 7.58 -6.40
CA ARG A 133 -17.34 8.68 -6.15
C ARG A 133 -18.09 9.15 -7.40
N SER A 134 -17.49 9.00 -8.58
CA SER A 134 -18.11 9.37 -9.86
C SER A 134 -19.23 8.43 -10.27
N THR A 135 -19.09 7.13 -9.98
CA THR A 135 -20.15 6.12 -10.21
C THR A 135 -21.32 6.31 -9.27
N ILE A 136 -21.07 6.74 -8.02
CA ILE A 136 -22.13 6.99 -7.02
C ILE A 136 -23.06 8.14 -7.43
N ARG A 137 -22.53 9.22 -8.03
CA ARG A 137 -23.38 10.36 -8.46
C ARG A 137 -24.40 10.01 -9.55
N LEU A 138 -24.08 9.06 -10.43
CA LEU A 138 -25.06 8.59 -11.42
C LEU A 138 -26.20 7.78 -10.77
N VAL A 139 -25.94 7.12 -9.64
CA VAL A 139 -26.98 6.38 -8.90
C VAL A 139 -27.83 7.34 -8.04
N GLU A 140 -27.21 8.33 -7.40
CA GLU A 140 -27.91 9.29 -6.53
C GLU A 140 -28.94 10.16 -7.27
N ASP A 141 -28.74 10.47 -8.55
CA ASP A 141 -29.71 11.23 -9.36
C ASP A 141 -30.92 10.39 -9.81
N THR A 142 -30.83 9.06 -9.79
CA THR A 142 -31.96 8.16 -10.09
C THR A 142 -32.82 7.79 -8.87
N VAL A 143 -32.28 7.83 -7.65
CA VAL A 143 -32.97 7.33 -6.44
C VAL A 143 -33.92 8.37 -5.81
N LYS A 144 -33.85 9.64 -6.20
CA LYS A 144 -34.70 10.73 -5.63
C LYS A 144 -36.17 10.75 -6.12
N ARG A 145 -36.65 9.76 -6.87
CA ARG A 145 -38.03 9.72 -7.40
C ARG A 145 -38.91 8.60 -6.82
N VAL A 146 -38.72 8.20 -5.56
CA VAL A 146 -39.72 7.39 -4.86
C VAL A 146 -40.31 8.21 -3.71
N PRO A 147 -41.58 8.66 -3.80
CA PRO A 147 -42.20 9.39 -2.70
C PRO A 147 -42.50 8.43 -1.54
N LEU A 148 -41.80 8.62 -0.42
CA LEU A 148 -42.13 8.04 0.88
C LEU A 148 -43.43 8.67 1.39
N SER A 149 -44.57 8.12 1.02
CA SER A 149 -45.81 8.40 1.73
C SER A 149 -46.65 7.14 1.84
N LYS A 150 -47.04 6.85 3.10
CA LYS A 150 -47.94 5.81 3.58
C LYS A 150 -47.30 4.44 3.79
N MET A 151 -46.90 4.15 5.03
CA MET A 151 -47.49 3.07 5.83
C MET A 151 -47.16 3.29 7.32
N SER A 152 -48.21 3.55 8.09
CA SER A 152 -48.22 3.77 9.54
C SER A 152 -47.67 2.57 10.30
N LEU A 153 -46.82 2.84 11.29
CA LEU A 153 -46.12 1.87 12.13
C LEU A 153 -46.98 1.55 13.38
N LEU A 154 -48.00 0.69 13.26
CA LEU A 154 -48.74 0.15 14.41
C LEU A 154 -49.45 -1.15 14.00
N ALA A 155 -48.78 -2.30 14.18
CA ALA A 155 -49.39 -3.63 14.44
C ALA A 155 -48.32 -4.74 14.42
N ILE A 156 -47.45 -4.82 15.43
CA ILE A 156 -46.91 -6.12 15.85
C ILE A 156 -46.83 -6.10 17.38
N LEU A 157 -47.94 -6.50 18.02
CA LEU A 157 -47.93 -7.01 19.39
C LEU A 157 -48.63 -8.38 19.37
N ASN A 158 -47.80 -9.41 19.48
CA ASN A 158 -47.98 -10.69 20.16
C ASN A 158 -49.41 -11.10 20.55
N HIS A 159 -49.87 -12.24 20.03
CA HIS A 159 -50.21 -13.45 20.81
C HIS A 159 -50.88 -14.46 19.87
N ASP A 160 -50.18 -15.56 19.59
CA ASP A 160 -50.84 -16.78 19.13
C ASP A 160 -50.67 -17.82 20.23
N SER A 161 -51.76 -18.09 20.93
CA SER A 161 -51.92 -19.17 21.88
C SER A 161 -53.35 -19.66 21.72
N SER A 162 -53.46 -20.98 21.69
CA SER A 162 -54.63 -21.82 21.97
C SER A 162 -55.57 -22.21 20.81
N GLU A 163 -55.52 -23.52 20.56
CA GLU A 163 -56.59 -24.48 20.23
C GLU A 163 -56.87 -24.83 18.76
N LEU A 164 -56.36 -26.00 18.37
CA LEU A 164 -57.16 -27.24 18.31
C LEU A 164 -56.34 -28.43 18.82
#